data_AF-A0A7V5CN57-F1
#
_entry.id   AF-A0A7V5CN57-F1
#
_cell.length_a   1.000
_cell.length_b   1.000
_cell.length_c   1.000
_cell.angle_alpha   90.00
_cell.angle_beta   90.00
_cell.angle_gamma   90.00
#
_symmetry.space_group_name_H-M   'P 1'
#
loop_
_entity.id
_entity.type
_entity.pdbx_description
1 polymer ?
#
loop_
_entity_poly.entity_id
_entity_poly.type
_entity_poly.pdbx_seq_one_letter_code
_entity_poly.pdbx_strand_id
1 'polypeptide(L)' 'MEKLRNEIEDALRRIKTLVIIARWIWIVNSVVLITSITRHRLDIAGLAAFTCVFGLIAAAMGRRASRYLATAEQTIQSS' A
#
# COMPACT_ATOMS: atom_id res chain seq x y z
N MET A 1 10.34 -25.23 -11.08
CA MET A 1 10.62 -24.70 -9.73
C MET A 1 11.20 -23.30 -9.80
N GLU A 2 12.32 -23.04 -10.50
CA GLU A 2 12.93 -21.69 -10.57
C GLU A 2 12.04 -20.58 -11.16
N LYS A 3 11.30 -20.85 -12.25
CA LYS A 3 10.42 -19.84 -12.85
C LYS A 3 9.32 -19.35 -11.89
N LEU A 4 8.66 -20.26 -11.18
CA LEU A 4 7.59 -19.94 -10.25
C LEU A 4 8.13 -19.12 -9.05
N ARG A 5 9.32 -19.46 -8.56
CA ARG A 5 9.98 -18.72 -7.48
C ARG A 5 10.31 -17.27 -7.92
N ASN A 6 10.83 -17.09 -9.13
CA ASN A 6 11.11 -15.75 -9.67
C ASN A 6 9.83 -14.92 -9.82
N GLU A 7 8.72 -15.51 -10.26
CA GLU A 7 7.43 -14.81 -10.38
C GLU A 7 6.86 -14.37 -9.03
N ILE A 8 6.96 -15.21 -7.99
CA ILE A 8 6.55 -14.86 -6.62
C ILE A 8 7.42 -13.73 -6.06
N GLU A 9 8.73 -13.79 -6.26
CA GLU A 9 9.66 -12.77 -5.78
C GLU A 9 9.40 -11.42 -6.46
N ASP A 10 9.15 -11.41 -7.77
CA ASP A 10 8.76 -10.21 -8.51
C ASP A 10 7.41 -9.66 -8.05
N ALA A 11 6.42 -10.52 -7.78
CA ALA A 11 5.13 -10.09 -7.24
C ALA A 11 5.29 -9.45 -5.85
N LEU A 12 6.10 -10.04 -4.96
CA LEU A 12 6.41 -9.49 -3.65
C LEU A 12 7.11 -8.14 -3.75
N ARG A 13 8.08 -7.98 -4.66
CA ARG A 13 8.74 -6.69 -4.91
C ARG A 13 7.74 -5.63 -5.36
N ARG A 14 6.86 -5.96 -6.31
CA ARG A 14 5.81 -5.03 -6.79
C ARG A 14 4.85 -4.63 -5.67
N ILE A 15 4.38 -5.59 -4.86
CA ILE A 15 3.51 -5.31 -3.71
C ILE A 15 4.21 -4.41 -2.70
N LYS A 16 5.48 -4.67 -2.38
CA LYS A 16 6.27 -3.84 -1.47
C LYS A 16 6.40 -2.40 -1.99
N THR A 17 6.68 -2.23 -3.28
CA THR A 17 6.74 -0.92 -3.94
C THR A 17 5.39 -0.20 -3.86
N LEU A 18 4.28 -0.88 -4.14
CA LEU A 18 2.92 -0.31 -4.03
C LEU A 18 2.60 0.14 -2.60
N VAL A 19 2.98 -0.65 -1.59
CA VAL A 19 2.80 -0.27 -0.18
C VAL A 19 3.62 0.97 0.18
N ILE A 20 4.86 1.09 -0.32
CA ILE A 20 5.70 2.26 -0.10
C ILE A 20 5.07 3.50 -0.75
N ILE A 21 4.62 3.39 -2.00
CA ILE A 21 3.94 4.48 -2.71
C ILE A 21 2.66 4.90 -1.97
N ALA A 22 1.83 3.94 -1.55
CA ALA A 22 0.62 4.21 -0.79
C ALA A 22 0.91 4.95 0.53
N ARG A 23 2.00 4.60 1.21
CA ARG A 23 2.45 5.30 2.42
C ARG A 23 2.89 6.74 2.13
N TRP A 24 3.59 6.98 1.02
CA TRP A 24 3.95 8.33 0.59
C TRP A 24 2.72 9.19 0.24
N ILE A 25 1.78 8.61 -0.50
CA ILE A 25 0.49 9.27 -0.82
C ILE A 25 -0.23 9.67 0.47
N TRP A 26 -0.23 8.80 1.48
CA TRP A 26 -0.85 9.09 2.78
C TRP A 26 -0.15 10.25 3.51
N ILE A 27 1.19 10.28 3.53
CA ILE A 27 1.96 11.36 4.16
C ILE A 27 1.66 12.70 3.48
N VAL A 28 1.73 12.74 2.14
CA VAL A 28 1.49 13.97 1.37
C VAL A 28 0.06 14.47 1.57
N ASN A 29 -0.94 13.58 1.47
CA ASN A 29 -2.34 13.97 1.68
C ASN A 29 -2.62 14.39 3.13
N SER A 30 -1.92 13.82 4.13
CA SER A 30 -2.03 14.28 5.51
C SER A 30 -1.52 15.72 5.69
N VAL A 31 -0.41 16.08 5.03
CA VAL A 31 0.11 17.45 5.03
C VAL A 31 -0.86 18.40 4.33
N VAL A 32 -1.39 18.02 3.17
CA VAL A 32 -2.39 18.81 2.43
C VAL A 32 -3.66 18.99 3.26
N LEU A 33 -4.13 17.93 3.94
CA LEU A 33 -5.29 17.97 4.81
C LEU A 33 -5.10 18.98 5.94
N ILE A 34 -4.00 18.89 6.68
CA ILE A 34 -3.68 19.81 7.79
C ILE A 34 -3.61 21.25 7.27
N THR A 35 -2.87 21.48 6.17
CA THR A 35 -2.71 22.82 5.58
C THR A 35 -4.05 23.39 5.10
N SER A 36 -4.91 22.56 4.52
CA SER A 36 -6.22 22.97 4.00
C SER A 36 -7.21 23.29 5.12
N ILE A 37 -7.17 22.53 6.23
CA ILE A 37 -7.95 22.82 7.44
C ILE A 37 -7.50 24.17 8.02
N THR A 38 -6.19 24.40 8.17
CA THR A 38 -5.65 25.68 8.67
C THR A 38 -6.02 26.87 7.79
N ARG A 39 -6.20 26.67 6.48
CA ARG A 39 -6.62 27.69 5.52
C ARG A 39 -8.13 27.75 5.28
N HIS A 40 -8.94 27.04 6.07
CA HIS A 40 -10.40 26.92 5.92
C HIS A 40 -10.87 26.48 4.52
N ARG A 41 -10.03 25.77 3.75
CA ARG A 41 -10.37 25.22 2.43
C ARG A 41 -10.93 23.81 2.58
N LEU A 42 -12.16 23.71 3.04
CA LEU A 42 -12.80 22.44 3.39
C LEU A 42 -12.98 21.49 2.18
N ASP A 43 -13.15 22.02 0.96
CA ASP A 43 -13.25 21.19 -0.25
C ASP A 43 -11.97 20.39 -0.52
N ILE A 44 -10.81 21.04 -0.37
CA ILE A 44 -9.50 20.41 -0.56
C ILE A 44 -9.20 19.46 0.60
N ALA A 45 -9.60 19.83 1.82
CA ALA A 45 -9.49 18.97 2.98
C ALA A 45 -10.30 17.66 2.81
N GLY A 46 -11.53 17.75 2.29
CA GLY A 46 -12.36 16.57 2.01
C GLY A 46 -11.71 15.62 1.00
N LEU A 47 -11.19 16.16 -0.11
CA LEU A 47 -10.47 15.37 -1.12
C LEU A 47 -9.21 14.72 -0.57
N ALA A 48 -8.43 15.44 0.24
CA ALA A 48 -7.23 14.90 0.87
C ALA A 48 -7.56 13.79 1.89
N ALA A 49 -8.60 13.96 2.70
CA ALA A 49 -9.07 12.95 3.65
C ALA A 49 -9.54 11.67 2.93
N PHE A 50 -10.30 11.80 1.84
CA PHE A 50 -10.72 10.67 1.01
C PHE A 50 -9.51 9.90 0.47
N THR A 51 -8.53 10.62 -0.08
CA THR A 51 -7.31 10.02 -0.65
C THR A 51 -6.46 9.33 0.42
N CYS A 52 -6.41 9.87 1.64
CA CYS A 52 -5.77 9.21 2.78
C CYS A 52 -6.40 7.85 3.11
N VAL A 53 -7.74 7.74 3.11
CA VAL A 53 -8.44 6.47 3.40
C VAL A 53 -8.09 5.41 2.35
N PHE A 54 -8.11 5.76 1.06
CA PHE A 54 -7.74 4.83 -0.01
C PHE A 54 -6.27 4.39 0.08
N GLY A 55 -5.36 5.32 0.43
CA GLY A 55 -3.96 4.98 0.69
C GLY A 55 -3.79 3.95 1.82
N LEU A 56 -4.56 4.08 2.91
CA LEU A 56 -4.55 3.12 4.02
C LEU A 56 -5.11 1.75 3.61
N ILE A 57 -6.20 1.72 2.85
CA ILE A 57 -6.81 0.48 2.34
C ILE A 57 -5.82 -0.24 1.42
N ALA A 58 -5.21 0.47 0.46
CA ALA A 58 -4.23 -0.10 -0.44
C ALA A 58 -3.00 -0.67 0.32
N ALA A 59 -2.51 0.05 1.33
CA ALA A 59 -1.43 -0.42 2.18
C ALA A 59 -1.84 -1.66 3.00
N ALA A 60 -3.08 -1.72 3.50
CA ALA A 60 -3.59 -2.86 4.24
C ALA A 60 -3.77 -4.11 3.36
N MET A 61 -4.32 -3.94 2.15
CA MET A 61 -4.46 -5.02 1.17
C MET A 61 -3.11 -5.52 0.68
N GLY A 62 -2.15 -4.63 0.42
CA GLY A 62 -0.78 -5.00 0.07
C GLY A 62 -0.07 -5.80 1.16
N ARG A 63 -0.21 -5.40 2.43
CA ARG A 63 0.29 -6.20 3.58
C ARG A 63 -0.36 -7.58 3.64
N ARG A 64 -1.67 -7.67 3.38
CA ARG A 64 -2.40 -8.94 3.39
C ARG A 64 -1.99 -9.85 2.23
N ALA A 65 -1.83 -9.30 1.03
CA ALA A 65 -1.35 -10.03 -0.15
C ALA A 65 0.07 -10.57 0.06
N SER A 66 0.96 -9.77 0.65
CA SER A 66 2.33 -10.21 0.97
C SER A 66 2.35 -11.38 1.96
N ARG A 67 1.44 -11.43 2.94
CA ARG A 67 1.32 -12.57 3.86
C ARG A 67 0.84 -13.84 3.15
N TYR A 68 -0.18 -13.74 2.29
CA TYR A 68 -0.67 -14.89 1.53
C TYR A 68 0.41 -15.49 0.61
N LEU A 69 1.21 -14.64 -0.04
CA LEU A 69 2.34 -15.10 -0.87
C LEU A 69 3.45 -15.76 -0.04
N ALA A 70 3.79 -15.21 1.13
CA ALA A 70 4.76 -15.82 2.03
C ALA A 70 4.30 -17.19 2.56
N THR A 71 3.01 -17.35 2.87
CA THR A 71 2.44 -18.65 3.27
C THR A 71 2.47 -19.64 2.11
N ALA A 72 2.12 -19.22 0.90
CA ALA A 72 2.17 -20.08 -0.28
C ALA A 72 3.60 -20.56 -0.58
N GLU A 73 4.61 -19.69 -0.42
CA GLU A 73 6.03 -20.05 -0.59
C GLU A 73 6.48 -21.11 0.44
N GLN A 74 6.05 -20.99 1.69
CA GLN A 74 6.35 -21.98 2.73
C GLN A 74 5.73 -23.35 2.43
N THR A 75 4.49 -23.40 1.93
CA THR A 75 3.83 -24.68 1.58
C THR A 75 4.52 -25.39 0.41
N ILE A 76 5.06 -24.63 -0.55
CA ILE A 76 5.81 -25.19 -1.69
C ILE A 76 7.18 -25.72 -1.25
N GLN A 77 7.83 -25.09 -0.26
CA GLN A 77 9.12 -25.58 0.27
C GLN A 77 9.00 -26.80 1.18
N SER A 78 7.84 -27.01 1.82
CA SER A 78 7.60 -28.14 2.73
C SER A 78 7.09 -29.41 2.05
N SER A 79 6.86 -29.38 0.73
CA SER A 79 6.37 -30.51 -0.09
C SER A 79 7.48 -31.04 -0.99
#